data_AF-A0AAU2SUT7-F1
#
_entry.id   AF-A0AAU2SUT7-F1
#
_cell.length_a   1.000
_cell.length_b   1.000
_cell.length_c   1.000
_cell.angle_alpha   90.00
_cell.angle_beta   90.00
_cell.angle_gamma   90.00
#
_symmetry.space_group_name_H-M   'P 1'
#
loop_
_entity.id
_entity.type
_entity.pdbx_description
1 polymer ?
#
loop_
_entity_poly.entity_id
_entity_poly.type
_entity_poly.pdbx_seq_one_letter_code
_entity_poly.pdbx_strand_id
1 'polypeptide(L)'
;MLVYPSSIDLSSRTLRFLTGQLTARRQEIGTRWRRLPAARQALLALAHLRCGDTYTQLAAGFGIGIATVYRYIREAVETPALAPSLAEAMKTIRTKPFVILDGTLLPIDRIAADTPYYSGKHKRHGMNVQVLTDPFGRLLWASPALPGSTHDLTAAREHGIIEALTDAGLRCGADKAYQGAGGTVRVPFRGRRLKKWKRRHNTTHAKIRCLGEQAMATLKSWRLLRKLRCSTNRLTNVVKAVLVLHHASA
;
A
#
# COMPACT_ATOMS: atom_id res chain seq x y z
N MET A 1 27.61 -0.70 23.77
CA MET A 1 26.44 -0.92 22.89
C MET A 1 26.57 -2.31 22.29
N LEU A 2 25.52 -3.13 22.34
CA LEU A 2 25.51 -4.46 21.71
C LEU A 2 25.00 -4.33 20.26
N VAL A 3 25.61 -5.03 19.31
CA VAL A 3 25.27 -4.96 17.88
C VAL A 3 24.64 -6.27 17.44
N TYR A 4 23.46 -6.19 16.82
CA TYR A 4 22.76 -7.32 16.20
C TYR A 4 22.67 -7.07 14.68
N PRO A 5 23.43 -7.80 13.85
CA PRO A 5 23.28 -7.70 12.40
C PRO A 5 21.95 -8.33 11.97
N SER A 6 21.23 -7.66 11.08
CA SER A 6 19.95 -8.15 10.54
C SER A 6 19.93 -8.06 9.02
N SER A 7 19.21 -8.99 8.38
CA SER A 7 18.98 -9.00 6.94
C SER A 7 17.64 -8.33 6.61
N ILE A 8 17.62 -7.58 5.52
CA ILE A 8 16.38 -7.06 4.93
C ILE A 8 15.98 -8.01 3.80
N ASP A 9 14.79 -8.61 3.92
CA ASP A 9 14.22 -9.49 2.90
C ASP A 9 13.70 -8.67 1.70
N LEU A 10 14.65 -8.14 0.91
CA LEU A 10 14.46 -7.41 -0.34
C LEU A 10 15.64 -7.71 -1.28
N SER A 11 15.37 -7.70 -2.58
CA SER A 11 16.41 -7.92 -3.59
C SER A 11 17.39 -6.73 -3.67
N SER A 12 18.61 -6.98 -4.15
CA SER A 12 19.56 -5.91 -4.49
C SER A 12 19.03 -5.00 -5.61
N ARG A 13 18.09 -5.47 -6.44
CA ARG A 13 17.42 -4.65 -7.47
C ARG A 13 16.62 -3.52 -6.81
N THR A 14 15.90 -3.80 -5.74
CA THR A 14 15.13 -2.81 -4.97
C THR A 14 16.03 -1.71 -4.40
N LEU A 15 17.19 -2.11 -3.86
CA LEU A 15 18.20 -1.17 -3.37
C LEU A 15 18.75 -0.28 -4.49
N ARG A 16 19.15 -0.88 -5.62
CA ARG A 16 19.66 -0.14 -6.78
C ARG A 16 18.62 0.83 -7.35
N PHE A 17 17.37 0.38 -7.44
CA PHE A 17 16.26 1.20 -7.91
C PHE A 17 16.09 2.46 -7.04
N LEU A 18 15.94 2.30 -5.72
CA LEU A 18 15.78 3.45 -4.83
C LEU A 18 17.03 4.35 -4.79
N THR A 19 18.22 3.76 -4.93
CA THR A 19 19.47 4.50 -5.04
C THR A 19 19.49 5.40 -6.28
N GLY A 20 19.05 4.89 -7.43
CA GLY A 20 18.94 5.66 -8.67
C GLY A 20 17.97 6.83 -8.52
N GLN A 21 16.77 6.57 -7.98
CA GLN A 21 15.76 7.59 -7.72
C GLN A 21 16.28 8.71 -6.81
N LEU A 22 16.93 8.36 -5.70
CA LEU A 22 17.51 9.33 -4.78
C LEU A 22 18.68 10.10 -5.41
N THR A 23 19.47 9.46 -6.27
CA THR A 23 20.59 10.11 -6.97
C THR A 23 20.07 11.16 -7.94
N ALA A 24 19.09 10.80 -8.78
CA ALA A 24 18.43 11.75 -9.68
C ALA A 24 17.80 12.91 -8.90
N ARG A 25 17.04 12.61 -7.84
CA ARG A 25 16.42 13.65 -7.01
C ARG A 25 17.43 14.61 -6.40
N ARG A 26 18.55 14.09 -5.87
CA ARG A 26 19.62 14.92 -5.29
C ARG A 26 20.29 15.82 -6.33
N GLN A 27 20.42 15.36 -7.57
CA GLN A 27 20.93 16.15 -8.69
C GLN A 27 19.96 17.27 -9.06
N GLU A 28 18.66 16.97 -9.20
CA GLU A 28 17.61 17.96 -9.50
C GLU A 28 17.59 19.12 -8.49
N ILE A 29 17.67 18.81 -7.20
CA ILE A 29 17.61 19.84 -6.14
C ILE A 29 18.98 20.47 -5.83
N GLY A 30 20.04 20.06 -6.54
CA GLY A 30 21.39 20.61 -6.37
C GLY A 30 22.08 20.27 -5.04
N THR A 31 21.66 19.23 -4.33
CA THR A 31 22.27 18.89 -3.02
C THR A 31 23.51 18.01 -3.18
N ARG A 32 24.69 18.62 -3.12
CA ARG A 32 25.99 17.92 -3.25
C ARG A 32 26.47 17.28 -1.95
N TRP A 33 26.17 17.88 -0.80
CA TRP A 33 26.71 17.46 0.50
C TRP A 33 25.63 16.79 1.37
N ARG A 34 25.81 15.48 1.62
CA ARG A 34 24.91 14.66 2.45
C ARG A 34 25.76 13.76 3.36
N ARG A 35 25.31 13.52 4.59
CA ARG A 35 25.99 12.63 5.56
C ARG A 35 26.11 11.19 5.06
N LEU A 36 25.14 10.71 4.28
CA LEU A 36 25.19 9.39 3.66
C LEU A 36 25.21 9.48 2.12
N PRO A 37 25.98 8.60 1.45
CA PRO A 37 25.79 8.31 0.03
C PRO A 37 24.35 7.87 -0.28
N ALA A 38 23.91 8.05 -1.53
CA ALA A 38 22.54 7.71 -1.93
C ALA A 38 22.19 6.24 -1.65
N ALA A 39 23.13 5.32 -1.89
CA ALA A 39 22.93 3.89 -1.60
C ALA A 39 22.70 3.60 -0.11
N ARG A 40 23.44 4.27 0.78
CA ARG A 40 23.25 4.12 2.24
C ARG A 40 21.95 4.79 2.71
N GLN A 41 21.55 5.92 2.10
CA GLN A 41 20.23 6.50 2.34
C GLN A 41 19.11 5.56 1.90
N ALA A 42 19.23 4.94 0.72
CA ALA A 42 18.27 3.97 0.20
C ALA A 42 18.14 2.78 1.16
N LEU A 43 19.27 2.21 1.60
CA LEU A 43 19.27 1.10 2.56
C LEU A 43 18.58 1.47 3.88
N LEU A 44 18.87 2.66 4.41
CA LEU A 44 18.22 3.18 5.62
C LEU A 44 16.70 3.31 5.45
N ALA A 45 16.25 3.84 4.32
CA ALA A 45 14.83 3.97 4.03
C ALA A 45 14.16 2.59 3.85
N LEU A 46 14.81 1.65 3.17
CA LEU A 46 14.31 0.29 3.01
C LEU A 46 14.21 -0.44 4.35
N ALA A 47 15.18 -0.29 5.25
CA ALA A 47 15.13 -0.83 6.60
C ALA A 47 13.89 -0.31 7.35
N HIS A 48 13.63 1.00 7.28
CA HIS A 48 12.44 1.58 7.88
C HIS A 48 11.14 1.03 7.28
N LEU A 49 10.99 1.06 5.95
CA LEU A 49 9.76 0.69 5.26
C LEU A 49 9.48 -0.83 5.37
N ARG A 50 10.51 -1.65 5.18
CA ARG A 50 10.41 -3.12 5.16
C ARG A 50 10.37 -3.71 6.56
N CYS A 51 11.31 -3.33 7.42
CA CYS A 51 11.49 -3.94 8.74
C CYS A 51 10.72 -3.20 9.85
N GLY A 52 10.38 -1.92 9.65
CA GLY A 52 9.72 -1.10 10.66
C GLY A 52 10.69 -0.52 11.69
N ASP A 53 11.99 -0.48 11.38
CA ASP A 53 13.03 -0.01 12.29
C ASP A 53 12.76 1.44 12.72
N THR A 54 12.94 1.72 14.01
CA THR A 54 12.67 3.04 14.57
C THR A 54 13.76 4.04 14.16
N TYR A 55 13.44 5.34 14.17
CA TYR A 55 14.44 6.36 13.82
C TYR A 55 15.66 6.34 14.75
N THR A 56 15.48 6.00 16.03
CA THR A 56 16.57 5.86 17.00
C THR A 56 17.50 4.69 16.65
N GLN A 57 16.94 3.54 16.28
CA GLN A 57 17.73 2.38 15.85
C GLN A 57 18.50 2.67 14.57
N LEU A 58 17.85 3.30 13.59
CA LEU A 58 18.49 3.70 12.34
C LEU A 58 19.57 4.77 12.55
N ALA A 59 19.33 5.73 13.44
CA ALA A 59 20.31 6.76 13.80
C ALA A 59 21.59 6.12 14.37
N ALA A 60 21.42 5.22 15.34
CA ALA A 60 22.53 4.47 15.94
C ALA A 60 23.25 3.59 14.90
N GLY A 61 22.51 2.80 14.13
CA GLY A 61 23.08 1.85 13.16
C GLY A 61 23.79 2.50 11.98
N PHE A 62 23.37 3.72 11.57
CA PHE A 62 24.00 4.45 10.48
C PHE A 62 24.96 5.56 10.94
N GLY A 63 25.12 5.77 12.26
CA GLY A 63 26.01 6.78 12.82
C GLY A 63 25.61 8.22 12.47
N ILE A 64 24.30 8.50 12.41
CA ILE A 64 23.76 9.83 12.04
C ILE A 64 22.67 10.27 13.02
N GLY A 65 22.44 11.57 13.14
CA GLY A 65 21.40 12.10 14.02
C GLY A 65 19.97 11.75 13.56
N ILE A 66 19.04 11.62 14.53
CA ILE A 66 17.61 11.28 14.30
C ILE A 66 16.95 12.23 13.28
N ALA A 67 17.24 13.53 13.34
CA ALA A 67 16.71 14.51 12.38
C ALA A 67 17.17 14.22 10.92
N THR A 68 18.38 13.66 10.74
CA THR A 68 18.87 13.25 9.43
C THR A 68 18.17 11.99 8.95
N VAL A 69 17.95 11.01 9.82
CA VAL A 69 17.13 9.82 9.53
C VAL A 69 15.74 10.22 9.05
N TYR A 70 15.07 11.10 9.81
CA TYR A 70 13.74 11.60 9.45
C TYR A 70 13.72 12.25 8.06
N ARG A 71 14.66 13.17 7.78
CA ARG A 71 14.77 13.84 6.47
C ARG A 71 15.01 12.85 5.34
N TYR A 72 15.88 11.85 5.57
CA TYR A 72 16.23 10.85 4.56
C TYR A 72 15.10 9.89 4.23
N ILE A 73 14.35 9.45 5.24
CA ILE A 73 13.14 8.64 5.04
C ILE A 73 12.07 9.47 4.35
N ARG A 74 11.90 10.73 4.77
CA ARG A 74 10.96 11.65 4.12
C ARG A 74 11.27 11.83 2.64
N GLU A 75 12.52 12.15 2.31
CA GLU A 75 12.98 12.27 0.94
C GLU A 75 12.73 10.96 0.18
N ALA A 76 13.08 9.80 0.73
CA ALA A 76 12.85 8.51 0.07
C ALA A 76 11.37 8.13 -0.12
N VAL A 77 10.46 8.66 0.71
CA VAL A 77 9.00 8.44 0.60
C VAL A 77 8.34 9.48 -0.32
N GLU A 78 8.90 10.67 -0.46
CA GLU A 78 8.40 11.75 -1.33
C GLU A 78 9.00 11.68 -2.75
N THR A 79 10.19 11.10 -2.89
CA THR A 79 10.87 10.88 -4.18
C THR A 79 10.16 9.91 -5.14
N PRO A 80 9.38 8.88 -4.72
CA PRO A 80 8.65 8.04 -5.64
C PRO A 80 7.43 8.80 -6.17
N ALA A 81 7.71 9.76 -7.03
CA ALA A 81 6.79 10.41 -7.96
C ALA A 81 6.22 9.43 -9.02
N LEU A 82 6.38 8.11 -8.82
CA LEU A 82 6.21 7.06 -9.83
C LEU A 82 5.13 6.02 -9.49
N ALA A 83 4.38 6.19 -8.39
CA ALA A 83 3.23 5.31 -8.20
C ALA A 83 2.18 5.68 -9.26
N PRO A 84 1.75 4.72 -10.10
CA PRO A 84 0.85 5.02 -11.20
C PRO A 84 -0.45 5.61 -10.66
N SER A 85 -0.94 6.64 -11.32
CA SER A 85 -2.33 7.06 -11.20
C SER A 85 -3.26 5.89 -11.54
N LEU A 86 -4.52 5.96 -11.12
CA LEU A 86 -5.49 4.94 -11.50
C LEU A 86 -5.57 4.81 -13.04
N ALA A 87 -5.56 5.94 -13.77
CA ALA A 87 -5.59 5.95 -15.23
C ALA A 87 -4.38 5.23 -15.85
N GLU A 88 -3.17 5.45 -15.33
CA GLU A 88 -1.98 4.75 -15.79
C GLU A 88 -2.02 3.25 -15.45
N ALA A 89 -2.42 2.91 -14.23
CA ALA A 89 -2.58 1.52 -13.83
C ALA A 89 -3.63 0.79 -14.70
N MET A 90 -4.69 1.52 -15.12
CA MET A 90 -5.73 0.98 -15.98
C MET A 90 -5.22 0.51 -17.34
N LYS A 91 -4.12 1.07 -17.85
CA LYS A 91 -3.47 0.58 -19.08
C LYS A 91 -3.02 -0.88 -18.94
N THR A 92 -2.46 -1.24 -17.79
CA THR A 92 -2.04 -2.62 -17.48
C THR A 92 -3.23 -3.48 -17.06
N ILE A 93 -4.13 -2.94 -16.24
CA ILE A 93 -5.30 -3.68 -15.70
C ILE A 93 -6.23 -4.16 -16.82
N ARG A 94 -6.43 -3.38 -17.89
CA ARG A 94 -7.27 -3.75 -19.04
C ARG A 94 -6.81 -5.02 -19.77
N THR A 95 -5.54 -5.38 -19.64
CA THR A 95 -4.98 -6.61 -20.25
C THR A 95 -5.28 -7.87 -19.43
N LYS A 96 -5.81 -7.73 -18.21
CA LYS A 96 -6.09 -8.83 -17.30
C LYS A 96 -7.49 -9.39 -17.55
N PRO A 97 -7.72 -10.70 -17.33
CA PRO A 97 -9.05 -11.29 -17.55
C PRO A 97 -10.07 -10.84 -16.49
N PHE A 98 -9.60 -10.53 -15.28
CA PHE A 98 -10.35 -9.91 -14.20
C PHE A 98 -9.37 -9.28 -13.20
N VAL A 99 -9.89 -8.48 -12.28
CA VAL A 99 -9.14 -7.99 -11.12
C VAL A 99 -9.89 -8.25 -9.83
N ILE A 100 -9.20 -8.12 -8.70
CA ILE A 100 -9.80 -8.19 -7.37
C ILE A 100 -9.59 -6.85 -6.69
N LEU A 101 -10.69 -6.27 -6.21
CA LEU A 101 -10.73 -5.07 -5.39
C LEU A 101 -10.84 -5.48 -3.92
N ASP A 102 -9.92 -4.95 -3.12
CA ASP A 102 -9.95 -5.14 -1.68
C ASP A 102 -9.55 -3.89 -0.91
N GLY A 103 -10.13 -3.73 0.28
CA GLY A 103 -9.90 -2.60 1.16
C GLY A 103 -9.10 -3.05 2.38
N THR A 104 -8.09 -2.28 2.78
CA THR A 104 -7.35 -2.55 4.00
C THR A 104 -7.26 -1.33 4.88
N LEU A 105 -7.53 -1.52 6.17
CA LEU A 105 -7.24 -0.54 7.19
C LEU A 105 -5.78 -0.63 7.62
N LEU A 106 -5.04 0.45 7.43
CA LEU A 106 -3.68 0.65 7.90
C LEU A 106 -3.72 1.28 9.31
N PRO A 107 -3.31 0.56 10.37
CA PRO A 107 -3.41 1.09 11.73
C PRO A 107 -2.50 2.30 11.95
N ILE A 108 -3.03 3.33 12.60
CA ILE A 108 -2.28 4.51 13.04
C ILE A 108 -2.38 4.67 14.56
N ASP A 109 -1.47 5.42 15.17
CA ASP A 109 -1.67 5.90 16.54
C ASP A 109 -2.85 6.87 16.61
N ARG A 110 -3.54 6.91 17.76
CA ARG A 110 -4.65 7.84 17.98
C ARG A 110 -4.14 9.27 17.85
N ILE A 111 -4.82 10.05 17.03
CA ILE A 111 -4.57 11.49 16.88
C ILE A 111 -5.75 12.28 17.45
N ALA A 112 -5.51 13.52 17.87
CA ALA A 112 -6.50 14.35 18.57
C ALA A 112 -7.82 14.49 17.82
N ALA A 113 -7.78 14.48 16.48
CA ALA A 113 -8.96 14.57 15.63
C ALA A 113 -9.89 13.34 15.68
N ASP A 114 -9.49 12.24 16.33
CA ASP A 114 -10.28 11.04 16.70
C ASP A 114 -11.20 10.44 15.61
N THR A 115 -12.34 11.06 15.38
CA THR A 115 -13.55 10.52 14.74
C THR A 115 -13.49 10.29 13.22
N PRO A 116 -12.70 10.97 12.35
CA PRO A 116 -12.60 10.50 10.97
C PRO A 116 -11.69 9.27 10.88
N TYR A 117 -10.81 9.04 11.84
CA TYR A 117 -9.81 7.98 11.75
C TYR A 117 -10.22 6.68 12.44
N TYR A 118 -11.21 6.71 13.34
CA TYR A 118 -11.68 5.53 14.04
C TYR A 118 -12.54 4.63 13.14
N SER A 119 -12.11 3.39 12.92
CA SER A 119 -12.88 2.40 12.19
C SER A 119 -13.73 1.56 13.14
N GLY A 120 -15.06 1.72 13.09
CA GLY A 120 -15.98 0.91 13.90
C GLY A 120 -15.87 -0.59 13.62
N LYS A 121 -15.63 -0.97 12.35
CA LYS A 121 -15.43 -2.37 11.91
C LYS A 121 -14.23 -3.02 12.58
N HIS A 122 -13.13 -2.28 12.72
CA HIS A 122 -11.86 -2.81 13.22
C HIS A 122 -11.54 -2.39 14.67
N LYS A 123 -12.40 -1.58 15.29
CA LYS A 123 -12.26 -1.02 16.64
C LYS A 123 -10.89 -0.36 16.90
N ARG A 124 -10.34 0.33 15.89
CA ARG A 124 -9.02 0.99 15.96
C ARG A 124 -8.94 2.18 15.01
N HIS A 125 -8.02 3.10 15.30
CA HIS A 125 -7.67 4.18 14.37
C HIS A 125 -6.85 3.63 13.20
N GLY A 126 -7.15 4.16 12.01
CA GLY A 126 -6.40 3.81 10.82
C GLY A 126 -6.74 4.70 9.65
N MET A 127 -6.11 4.38 8.53
CA MET A 127 -6.48 4.90 7.21
C MET A 127 -6.95 3.75 6.33
N ASN A 128 -8.02 3.99 5.59
CA ASN A 128 -8.51 3.04 4.59
C ASN A 128 -7.77 3.24 3.26
N VAL A 129 -7.29 2.14 2.68
CA VAL A 129 -6.65 2.09 1.37
C VAL A 129 -7.31 1.00 0.54
N GLN A 130 -7.65 1.33 -0.70
CA GLN A 130 -8.21 0.42 -1.68
C GLN A 130 -7.11 -0.11 -2.58
N VAL A 131 -7.14 -1.39 -2.92
CA VAL A 131 -6.10 -2.04 -3.70
C VAL A 131 -6.72 -2.87 -4.82
N LEU A 132 -6.12 -2.76 -6.00
CA LEU A 132 -6.42 -3.61 -7.14
C LEU A 132 -5.31 -4.63 -7.34
N THR A 133 -5.71 -5.88 -7.56
CA THR A 133 -4.81 -7.02 -7.72
C THR A 133 -5.19 -7.85 -8.93
N ASP A 134 -4.20 -8.52 -9.51
CA ASP A 134 -4.41 -9.41 -10.64
C ASP A 134 -4.86 -10.81 -10.21
N PRO A 135 -5.24 -11.69 -11.16
CA PRO A 135 -5.62 -13.08 -10.90
C PRO A 135 -4.53 -13.97 -10.28
N PHE A 136 -3.31 -13.46 -10.11
CA PHE A 136 -2.20 -14.14 -9.46
C PHE A 136 -1.86 -13.53 -8.10
N GLY A 137 -2.70 -12.62 -7.59
CA GLY A 137 -2.48 -11.93 -6.32
C GLY A 137 -1.36 -10.89 -6.38
N ARG A 138 -0.95 -10.44 -7.57
CA ARG A 138 0.04 -9.37 -7.71
C ARG A 138 -0.68 -8.04 -7.51
N LEU A 139 -0.08 -7.16 -6.70
CA LEU A 139 -0.54 -5.79 -6.57
C LEU A 139 -0.45 -5.12 -7.96
N LEU A 140 -1.46 -4.33 -8.33
CA LEU A 140 -1.45 -3.53 -9.56
C LEU A 140 -1.53 -2.04 -9.25
N TRP A 141 -2.30 -1.69 -8.22
CA TRP A 141 -2.53 -0.31 -7.83
C TRP A 141 -3.03 -0.22 -6.39
N ALA A 142 -2.69 0.86 -5.71
CA ALA A 142 -3.20 1.19 -4.38
C ALA A 142 -3.65 2.66 -4.36
N SER A 143 -4.78 2.92 -3.71
CA SER A 143 -5.38 4.23 -3.64
C SER A 143 -4.63 5.17 -2.68
N PRO A 144 -4.85 6.49 -2.82
CA PRO A 144 -4.63 7.40 -1.71
C PRO A 144 -5.32 6.93 -0.44
N ALA A 145 -4.72 7.24 0.70
CA ALA A 145 -5.24 6.84 2.01
C ALA A 145 -6.37 7.78 2.43
N LEU A 146 -7.53 7.21 2.73
CA LEU A 146 -8.69 7.92 3.27
C LEU A 146 -8.84 7.66 4.78
N PRO A 147 -9.62 8.48 5.51
CA PRO A 147 -9.86 8.23 6.93
C PRO A 147 -10.45 6.84 7.21
N GLY A 148 -10.07 6.23 8.33
CA GLY A 148 -10.43 4.84 8.66
C GLY A 148 -11.93 4.59 8.91
N SER A 149 -12.73 5.63 9.10
CA SER A 149 -14.19 5.53 9.18
C SER A 149 -14.85 5.41 7.79
N THR A 150 -14.15 5.75 6.71
CA THR A 150 -14.69 5.70 5.35
C THR A 150 -14.99 4.26 4.95
N HIS A 151 -16.25 4.00 4.60
CA HIS A 151 -16.70 2.69 4.13
C HIS A 151 -16.04 2.32 2.78
N ASP A 152 -15.69 1.04 2.59
CA ASP A 152 -14.93 0.57 1.43
C ASP A 152 -15.57 0.93 0.08
N LEU A 153 -16.89 0.81 -0.04
CA LEU A 153 -17.61 1.23 -1.24
C LEU A 153 -17.51 2.75 -1.50
N THR A 154 -17.58 3.57 -0.44
CA THR A 154 -17.46 5.03 -0.57
C THR A 154 -16.06 5.39 -1.04
N ALA A 155 -15.02 4.80 -0.42
CA ALA A 155 -13.63 4.98 -0.83
C ALA A 155 -13.40 4.58 -2.29
N ALA A 156 -13.95 3.44 -2.73
CA ALA A 156 -13.80 2.99 -4.11
C ALA A 156 -14.50 3.91 -5.13
N ARG A 157 -15.63 4.52 -4.76
CA ARG A 157 -16.33 5.51 -5.60
C ARG A 157 -15.58 6.84 -5.63
N GLU A 158 -15.12 7.32 -4.48
CA GLU A 158 -14.34 8.56 -4.38
C GLU A 158 -13.06 8.51 -5.23
N HIS A 159 -12.44 7.34 -5.32
CA HIS A 159 -11.27 7.13 -6.17
C HIS A 159 -11.59 6.76 -7.63
N GLY A 160 -12.85 6.76 -8.05
CA GLY A 160 -13.26 6.45 -9.43
C GLY A 160 -13.01 5.01 -9.87
N ILE A 161 -12.74 4.08 -8.93
CA ILE A 161 -12.38 2.68 -9.25
C ILE A 161 -13.54 1.98 -9.96
N ILE A 162 -14.76 2.17 -9.45
CA ILE A 162 -15.95 1.48 -9.95
C ILE A 162 -16.27 1.92 -11.39
N GLU A 163 -16.19 3.23 -11.65
CA GLU A 163 -16.39 3.83 -12.96
C GLU A 163 -15.32 3.31 -13.95
N ALA A 164 -14.03 3.45 -13.59
CA ALA A 164 -12.94 3.03 -14.45
C ALA A 164 -13.00 1.54 -14.86
N LEU A 165 -13.39 0.66 -13.92
CA LEU A 165 -13.56 -0.77 -14.21
C LEU A 165 -14.81 -1.06 -15.06
N THR A 166 -15.87 -0.27 -14.88
CA THR A 166 -17.12 -0.42 -15.65
C THR A 166 -16.91 0.04 -17.09
N ASP A 167 -16.28 1.20 -17.29
CA ASP A 167 -15.95 1.74 -18.62
C ASP A 167 -15.01 0.83 -19.40
N ALA A 168 -14.12 0.13 -18.70
CA ALA A 168 -13.24 -0.87 -19.28
C ALA A 168 -13.94 -2.22 -19.57
N GLY A 169 -15.20 -2.40 -19.15
CA GLY A 169 -15.90 -3.69 -19.22
C GLY A 169 -15.25 -4.80 -18.40
N LEU A 170 -14.36 -4.46 -17.45
CA LEU A 170 -13.49 -5.41 -16.78
C LEU A 170 -14.16 -5.99 -15.54
N ARG A 171 -14.28 -7.33 -15.49
CA ARG A 171 -14.84 -8.03 -14.32
C ARG A 171 -13.99 -7.81 -13.08
N CYS A 172 -14.65 -7.52 -11.97
CA CYS A 172 -13.97 -7.27 -10.69
C CYS A 172 -14.60 -8.10 -9.56
N GLY A 173 -13.78 -8.89 -8.87
CA GLY A 173 -14.19 -9.59 -7.64
C GLY A 173 -13.97 -8.70 -6.41
N ALA A 174 -14.99 -8.53 -5.56
CA ALA A 174 -14.88 -7.70 -4.36
C ALA A 174 -15.64 -8.31 -3.18
N ASP A 175 -15.33 -7.90 -1.94
CA ASP A 175 -15.99 -8.42 -0.75
C ASP A 175 -17.42 -7.86 -0.58
N LYS A 176 -18.05 -8.19 0.56
CA LYS A 176 -19.40 -7.72 0.88
C LYS A 176 -19.47 -6.24 1.22
N ALA A 177 -18.35 -5.59 1.54
CA ALA A 177 -18.30 -4.15 1.80
C ALA A 177 -18.48 -3.33 0.51
N TYR A 178 -18.33 -3.95 -0.67
CA TYR A 178 -18.63 -3.32 -1.97
C TYR A 178 -20.05 -3.63 -2.48
N GLN A 179 -20.94 -4.12 -1.61
CA GLN A 179 -22.33 -4.36 -1.98
C GLN A 179 -22.99 -3.07 -2.45
N GLY A 180 -23.55 -3.07 -3.66
CA GLY A 180 -24.12 -1.87 -4.28
C GLY A 180 -23.15 -1.10 -5.18
N ALA A 181 -21.94 -1.62 -5.43
CA ALA A 181 -21.03 -1.08 -6.42
C ALA A 181 -21.65 -0.99 -7.82
N GLY A 182 -22.40 -2.01 -8.24
CA GLY A 182 -22.96 -2.07 -9.59
C GLY A 182 -21.92 -2.40 -10.66
N GLY A 183 -22.27 -2.15 -11.92
CA GLY A 183 -21.38 -2.33 -13.07
C GLY A 183 -20.79 -3.74 -13.17
N THR A 184 -19.47 -3.80 -13.32
CA THR A 184 -18.69 -5.04 -13.50
C THR A 184 -18.24 -5.68 -12.19
N VAL A 185 -18.53 -5.06 -11.04
CA VAL A 185 -18.16 -5.58 -9.72
C VAL A 185 -19.09 -6.73 -9.30
N ARG A 186 -18.48 -7.79 -8.77
CA ARG A 186 -19.15 -9.02 -8.33
C ARG A 186 -18.79 -9.29 -6.87
N VAL A 187 -19.84 -9.41 -6.07
CA VAL A 187 -19.81 -9.61 -4.61
C VAL A 187 -20.60 -10.86 -4.25
N PRO A 188 -20.32 -11.53 -3.12
CA PRO A 188 -21.00 -12.77 -2.78
C PRO A 188 -22.42 -12.51 -2.27
N PHE A 189 -23.34 -13.44 -2.53
CA PHE A 189 -24.73 -13.35 -2.07
C PHE A 189 -24.83 -13.43 -0.54
N ARG A 190 -25.71 -12.61 0.06
CA ARG A 190 -26.02 -12.59 1.50
C ARG A 190 -27.21 -13.48 1.84
N GLY A 191 -27.21 -14.07 3.03
CA GLY A 191 -28.32 -14.85 3.59
C GLY A 191 -27.91 -16.17 4.23
N ARG A 192 -28.71 -16.68 5.18
CA ARG A 192 -28.45 -17.95 5.89
C ARG A 192 -28.87 -19.19 5.07
N ARG A 193 -29.99 -19.11 4.33
CA ARG A 193 -30.54 -20.21 3.52
C ARG A 193 -30.44 -19.89 2.04
N LEU A 194 -29.23 -19.95 1.50
CA LEU A 194 -28.99 -19.72 0.07
C LEU A 194 -29.37 -20.95 -0.77
N LYS A 195 -29.98 -20.72 -1.94
CA LYS A 195 -30.17 -21.74 -2.99
C LYS A 195 -28.80 -22.33 -3.40
N LYS A 196 -28.79 -23.59 -3.84
CA LYS A 196 -27.55 -24.34 -4.17
C LYS A 196 -26.62 -23.58 -5.13
N TRP A 197 -27.17 -22.94 -6.16
CA TRP A 197 -26.38 -22.16 -7.12
C TRP A 197 -25.74 -20.90 -6.52
N LYS A 198 -26.43 -20.21 -5.59
CA LYS A 198 -25.86 -19.05 -4.86
C LYS A 198 -24.71 -19.47 -3.96
N ARG A 199 -24.81 -20.64 -3.33
CA ARG A 199 -23.71 -21.23 -2.55
C ARG A 199 -22.51 -21.52 -3.44
N ARG A 200 -22.73 -22.18 -4.59
CA ARG A 200 -21.66 -22.47 -5.58
C ARG A 200 -20.97 -21.20 -6.07
N HIS A 201 -21.74 -20.14 -6.35
CA HIS A 201 -21.18 -18.83 -6.67
C HIS A 201 -20.28 -18.31 -5.55
N ASN A 202 -20.79 -18.28 -4.30
CA ASN A 202 -20.01 -17.80 -3.15
C ASN A 202 -18.73 -18.60 -2.92
N THR A 203 -18.77 -19.93 -3.11
CA THR A 203 -17.58 -20.78 -3.00
C THR A 203 -16.54 -20.42 -4.06
N THR A 204 -16.97 -20.22 -5.32
CA THR A 204 -16.06 -19.84 -6.41
C THR A 204 -15.50 -18.43 -6.20
N HIS A 205 -16.36 -17.51 -5.76
CA HIS A 205 -15.99 -16.13 -5.44
C HIS A 205 -14.97 -16.07 -4.29
N ALA A 206 -15.14 -16.88 -3.24
CA ALA A 206 -14.19 -16.97 -2.14
C ALA A 206 -12.79 -17.45 -2.60
N LYS A 207 -12.73 -18.41 -3.53
CA LYS A 207 -11.45 -18.86 -4.11
C LYS A 207 -10.73 -17.74 -4.86
N ILE A 208 -11.48 -16.94 -5.63
CA ILE A 208 -10.91 -15.76 -6.30
C ILE A 208 -10.41 -14.76 -5.26
N ARG A 209 -11.22 -14.46 -4.24
CA ARG A 209 -10.87 -13.48 -3.20
C ARG A 209 -9.65 -13.84 -2.35
N CYS A 210 -9.38 -15.12 -2.15
CA CYS A 210 -8.19 -15.57 -1.43
C CYS A 210 -6.89 -14.98 -2.01
N LEU A 211 -6.83 -14.75 -3.33
CA LEU A 211 -5.69 -14.11 -3.99
C LEU A 211 -5.52 -12.63 -3.61
N GLY A 212 -6.63 -11.91 -3.44
CA GLY A 212 -6.62 -10.53 -2.93
C GLY A 212 -6.13 -10.48 -1.48
N GLU A 213 -6.56 -11.43 -0.65
CA GLU A 213 -6.10 -11.55 0.74
C GLU A 213 -4.59 -11.86 0.81
N GLN A 214 -4.08 -12.73 -0.08
CA GLN A 214 -2.65 -13.01 -0.21
C GLN A 214 -1.86 -11.76 -0.65
N ALA A 215 -2.38 -10.98 -1.59
CA ALA A 215 -1.78 -9.71 -1.99
C ALA A 215 -1.71 -8.74 -0.80
N MET A 216 -2.76 -8.68 0.03
CA MET A 216 -2.80 -7.84 1.23
C MET A 216 -1.81 -8.32 2.30
N ALA A 217 -1.66 -9.63 2.47
CA ALA A 217 -0.63 -10.20 3.34
C ALA A 217 0.78 -9.83 2.85
N THR A 218 0.99 -9.88 1.53
CA THR A 218 2.24 -9.45 0.88
C THR A 218 2.49 -7.96 1.09
N LEU A 219 1.48 -7.11 0.94
CA LEU A 219 1.60 -5.68 1.24
C LEU A 219 1.98 -5.45 2.71
N LYS A 220 1.38 -6.19 3.65
CA LYS A 220 1.67 -6.11 5.09
C LYS A 220 2.98 -6.78 5.50
N SER A 221 3.70 -7.42 4.57
CA SER A 221 5.09 -7.83 4.80
C SER A 221 6.03 -6.61 4.88
N TRP A 222 5.63 -5.46 4.31
CA TRP A 222 6.20 -4.15 4.63
C TRP A 222 5.74 -3.73 6.02
N ARG A 223 6.57 -4.04 7.02
CA ARG A 223 6.18 -4.00 8.44
C ARG A 223 5.76 -2.61 8.92
N LEU A 224 6.23 -1.55 8.26
CA LEU A 224 5.77 -0.19 8.54
C LEU A 224 4.24 -0.04 8.42
N LEU A 225 3.62 -0.73 7.45
CA LEU A 225 2.17 -0.67 7.23
C LEU A 225 1.35 -1.39 8.31
N ARG A 226 1.99 -2.15 9.21
CA ARG A 226 1.31 -2.82 10.33
C ARG A 226 0.95 -1.86 11.45
N LYS A 227 1.74 -0.79 11.63
CA LYS A 227 1.49 0.29 12.59
C LYS A 227 2.25 1.54 12.19
N LEU A 228 1.53 2.53 11.68
CA LEU A 228 2.09 3.76 11.16
C LEU A 228 2.18 4.83 12.26
N ARG A 229 3.41 5.30 12.49
CA ARG A 229 3.76 6.32 13.50
C ARG A 229 4.15 7.64 12.84
N CYS A 230 3.35 8.08 11.88
CA CYS A 230 3.57 9.31 11.12
C CYS A 230 2.27 10.06 10.91
N SER A 231 2.38 11.34 10.51
CA SER A 231 1.21 12.17 10.19
C SER A 231 0.35 11.53 9.10
N THR A 232 -0.96 11.62 9.26
CA THR A 232 -1.94 11.04 8.33
C THR A 232 -1.79 11.59 6.91
N ASN A 233 -1.39 12.85 6.77
CA ASN A 233 -1.15 13.51 5.49
C ASN A 233 -0.03 12.85 4.66
N ARG A 234 0.83 12.03 5.28
CA ARG A 234 1.95 11.38 4.61
C ARG A 234 1.64 9.94 4.19
N LEU A 235 0.52 9.38 4.64
CA LEU A 235 0.21 7.96 4.45
C LEU A 235 0.02 7.59 2.98
N THR A 236 -0.60 8.46 2.20
CA THR A 236 -0.68 8.29 0.74
C THR A 236 0.70 8.12 0.12
N ASN A 237 1.68 8.95 0.50
CA ASN A 237 3.03 8.86 -0.05
C ASN A 237 3.76 7.60 0.43
N VAL A 238 3.55 7.17 1.67
CA VAL A 238 4.09 5.91 2.19
C VAL A 238 3.53 4.72 1.40
N VAL A 239 2.21 4.67 1.17
CA VAL A 239 1.56 3.60 0.39
C VAL A 239 2.08 3.57 -1.04
N LYS A 240 2.17 4.73 -1.70
CA LYS A 240 2.75 4.89 -3.04
C LYS A 240 4.19 4.40 -3.11
N ALA A 241 5.02 4.81 -2.14
CA ALA A 241 6.42 4.38 -2.06
C ALA A 241 6.53 2.86 -1.91
N VAL A 242 5.75 2.27 -1.00
CA VAL A 242 5.73 0.82 -0.79
C VAL A 242 5.28 0.08 -2.05
N LEU A 243 4.25 0.56 -2.75
CA LEU A 243 3.78 -0.03 -4.00
C LEU A 243 4.87 -0.07 -5.07
N VAL A 244 5.54 1.08 -5.30
CA VAL A 244 6.62 1.19 -6.29
C VAL A 244 7.79 0.28 -5.93
N LEU A 245 8.20 0.28 -4.66
CA LEU A 245 9.29 -0.57 -4.18
C LEU A 245 8.92 -2.06 -4.25
N HIS A 246 7.65 -2.40 -4.02
CA HIS A 246 7.17 -3.77 -4.20
C HIS A 246 7.29 -4.22 -5.65
N HIS A 247 6.90 -3.39 -6.62
CA HIS A 247 7.09 -3.70 -8.05
C HIS A 247 8.56 -3.80 -8.45
N ALA A 248 9.43 -2.95 -7.90
CA ALA A 248 10.88 -3.03 -8.14
C ALA A 248 11.53 -4.29 -7.54
N SER A 249 10.86 -4.95 -6.59
CA SER A 249 11.33 -6.17 -5.93
C SER A 249 10.86 -7.45 -6.63
N ALA A 250 9.78 -7.38 -7.40
CA ALA A 250 9.25 -8.48 -8.21
C ALA A 250 10.07 -8.71 -9.49
#